data_AF-A0A133YTX1-F1
#
_entry.id   AF-A0A133YTX1-F1
#
_cell.length_a   1.000
_cell.length_b   1.000
_cell.length_c   1.000
_cell.angle_alpha   90.00
_cell.angle_beta   90.00
_cell.angle_gamma   90.00
#
_symmetry.space_group_name_H-M   'P 1'
#
loop_
_entity.id
_entity.type
_entity.pdbx_description
1 polymer ?
#
loop_
_entity_poly.entity_id
_entity_poly.type
_entity_poly.pdbx_seq_one_letter_code
_entity_poly.pdbx_strand_id
1 'polypeptide(L)' 'MWWLKLKKWFICPYCKQKLIKYDEKAECKLVFIKCKKCKKQIEINIKNNK' A
#
# COMPACT_ATOMS: atom_id res chain seq x y z
N MET A 1 18.69 -19.20 6.58
CA MET A 1 17.28 -19.38 6.98
C MET A 1 16.45 -18.32 6.28
N TRP A 2 15.85 -18.67 5.14
CA TRP A 2 15.48 -17.73 4.08
C TRP A 2 14.00 -17.29 4.18
N TRP A 3 13.76 -16.05 4.59
CA TRP A 3 12.74 -15.10 4.08
C TRP A 3 11.25 -15.53 3.97
N LEU A 4 10.53 -15.57 5.09
CA LEU A 4 9.07 -15.37 5.11
C LEU A 4 8.77 -13.86 5.16
N LYS A 5 8.96 -13.14 4.05
CA LYS A 5 8.49 -11.74 3.97
C LYS A 5 7.00 -11.72 3.66
N LEU A 6 6.19 -11.41 4.68
CA LEU A 6 4.76 -11.18 4.51
C LEU A 6 4.55 -9.92 3.65
N LYS A 7 4.13 -10.11 2.40
CA LYS A 7 3.76 -9.00 1.50
C LYS A 7 2.28 -8.70 1.66
N LYS A 8 1.95 -7.44 1.99
CA LYS A 8 0.58 -6.97 2.11
C LYS A 8 0.20 -6.14 0.89
N TRP A 9 -1.09 -6.14 0.54
CA TRP A 9 -1.62 -5.26 -0.49
C TRP A 9 -2.19 -4.01 0.16
N PHE A 10 -1.80 -2.85 -0.34
CA PHE A 10 -2.52 -1.62 -0.07
C PHE A 10 -3.76 -1.58 -0.97
N ILE A 11 -4.92 -1.46 -0.36
CA ILE A 11 -6.22 -1.51 -1.03
C ILE A 11 -6.74 -0.08 -1.17
N CYS A 12 -7.23 0.26 -2.36
CA CYS A 12 -7.90 1.53 -2.61
C CYS A 12 -9.11 1.68 -1.66
N PRO A 13 -9.18 2.74 -0.84
CA PRO A 13 -10.29 2.94 0.10
C PRO A 13 -11.62 3.20 -0.60
N TYR A 14 -11.61 3.64 -1.86
CA TYR A 14 -12.82 3.98 -2.60
C TYR A 14 -13.42 2.83 -3.42
N CYS A 15 -12.58 2.04 -4.10
CA CYS A 15 -13.04 1.01 -5.04
C CYS A 15 -12.58 -0.40 -4.71
N LYS A 16 -11.86 -0.56 -3.58
CA LYS A 16 -11.32 -1.84 -3.08
C LYS A 16 -10.35 -2.54 -4.04
N GLN A 17 -9.86 -1.85 -5.08
CA GLN A 17 -8.82 -2.39 -5.97
C GLN A 17 -7.48 -2.45 -5.24
N LYS A 18 -6.72 -3.52 -5.47
CA LYS A 18 -5.32 -3.65 -5.05
C LYS A 18 -4.47 -2.62 -5.80
N LEU A 19 -3.75 -1.76 -5.07
CA LEU A 19 -2.94 -0.69 -5.66
C LEU A 19 -1.46 -1.06 -5.71
N ILE A 20 -0.88 -1.42 -4.57
CA ILE A 20 0.54 -1.73 -4.46
C ILE A 20 0.79 -2.85 -3.44
N LYS A 21 1.78 -3.70 -3.71
CA LYS A 21 2.32 -4.64 -2.73
C LYS A 21 3.44 -3.97 -1.96
N TYR A 22 3.43 -4.09 -0.65
CA TYR A 22 4.50 -3.59 0.20
C TYR A 22 4.93 -4.68 1.19
N ASP A 23 6.17 -4.54 1.65
CA ASP A 23 6.76 -5.36 2.72
C ASP A 23 6.14 -4.99 4.06
N GLU A 24 5.93 -5.93 4.97
CA GLU A 24 5.41 -5.63 6.30
C GLU A 24 6.25 -4.59 7.07
N LYS A 25 7.56 -4.50 6.79
CA LYS A 25 8.48 -3.52 7.41
C LYS A 25 8.59 -2.21 6.63
N ALA A 26 7.83 -2.04 5.55
CA ALA A 26 7.87 -0.82 4.75
C ALA A 26 7.24 0.35 5.51
N GLU A 27 7.87 1.50 5.44
CA GLU A 27 7.29 2.78 5.87
C GLU A 27 7.15 3.68 4.64
N CYS A 28 5.96 4.24 4.44
CA CYS A 28 5.69 5.16 3.33
C CYS A 28 4.82 6.29 3.84
N LYS A 29 5.25 7.53 3.59
CA LYS A 29 4.50 8.76 3.89
C LYS A 29 4.61 9.68 2.68
N LEU A 30 3.60 10.52 2.45
CA LEU A 30 3.57 11.50 1.36
C LEU A 30 3.66 10.89 -0.05
N VAL A 31 3.27 9.62 -0.21
CA VAL A 31 3.20 8.96 -1.51
C VAL A 31 1.76 9.03 -2.03
N PHE A 32 1.55 9.67 -3.18
CA PHE A 32 0.22 9.78 -3.78
C PHE A 32 0.13 8.93 -5.03
N ILE A 33 -0.85 8.02 -5.07
CA ILE A 33 -1.12 7.20 -6.26
C ILE A 33 -2.51 7.52 -6.81
N LYS A 34 -2.60 7.59 -8.13
CA LYS A 34 -3.89 7.65 -8.81
C LYS A 34 -4.40 6.23 -9.02
N CYS A 35 -5.57 5.89 -8.47
CA CYS A 35 -6.18 4.60 -8.71
C CYS A 35 -6.59 4.48 -10.19
N LYS A 36 -6.16 3.41 -10.88
CA LYS A 36 -6.48 3.21 -12.30
C LYS A 36 -7.98 2.96 -12.55
N LYS A 37 -8.70 2.35 -11.60
CA LYS A 37 -10.15 2.06 -11.75
C LYS A 37 -11.02 3.26 -11.42
N CYS A 38 -10.91 3.84 -10.23
CA CYS A 38 -11.78 4.96 -9.83
C CYS A 38 -11.21 6.34 -10.16
N LYS A 39 -9.97 6.42 -10.69
CA LYS A 39 -9.26 7.66 -11.08
C LYS A 39 -9.05 8.67 -9.95
N LYS A 40 -9.41 8.34 -8.71
CA LYS A 40 -9.17 9.16 -7.51
C LYS A 40 -7.70 9.10 -7.09
N GLN A 41 -7.20 10.21 -6.56
CA GLN A 41 -5.87 10.32 -5.98
C GLN A 41 -5.92 9.92 -4.51
N ILE A 42 -5.01 9.04 -4.10
CA ILE A 42 -5.01 8.40 -2.79
C ILE A 42 -3.63 8.56 -2.20
N GLU A 43 -3.55 9.04 -0.97
CA GLU A 43 -2.33 9.03 -0.19
C GLU A 43 -2.10 7.62 0.39
N ILE A 44 -0.93 7.05 0.12
CA ILE A 44 -0.46 5.82 0.73
C ILE A 44 0.34 6.19 1.98
N ASN A 45 -0.27 5.96 3.13
CA ASN A 45 0.37 6.13 4.44
C ASN A 45 0.52 4.75 5.09
N ILE A 46 1.71 4.16 4.96
CA ILE A 46 2.07 2.89 5.61
C ILE A 46 2.95 3.25 6.80
N LYS A 47 2.40 3.07 8.01
CA LYS A 47 3.13 3.23 9.27
C LYS A 47 3.48 1.86 9.81
N ASN A 48 4.76 1.60 9.98
CA ASN A 48 5.21 0.46 10.77
C ASN A 48 5.17 0.91 12.24
N ASN A 49 4.10 0.58 12.96
CA ASN A 49 4.10 0.70 14.42
C ASN A 49 4.94 -0.47 14.94
N LYS A 50 6.23 -0.22 15.09
CA LYS A 50 7.14 -1.13 15.79
C LYS A 50 6.80 -1.20 17.27
#